data_AF-A0A7V9EEF1-F1
#
_entry.id   AF-A0A7V9EEF1-F1
#
_cell.length_a   1.000
_cell.length_b   1.000
_cell.length_c   1.000
_cell.angle_alpha   90.00
_cell.angle_beta   90.00
_cell.angle_gamma   90.00
#
_symmetry.space_group_name_H-M   'P 1'
#
loop_
_entity.id
_entity.type
_entity.pdbx_description
1 polymer ?
#
loop_
_entity_poly.entity_id
_entity_poly.type
_entity_poly.pdbx_seq_one_letter_code
_entity_poly.pdbx_strand_id
1 'polypeptide(L)'
;MRGPAVQLLGLPLPPRPMPARQGTRPLKRWRYAGVYGPELMLCVGEARVGPLPQRWWAIALPDGTLRERTTIRRGGVTVAPGRAEVAASTLRLSVSLEEVEGEETVSPSADSWIWTRKQAGIPARGVVELDGRHFEIEAEAVVDESAGYHERRTSWRWSAGPRLLGAGDRVGELK
;
A
#
# COMPACT_ATOMS: atom_id res chain seq x y z
N MET A 1 16.47 5.50 -10.32
CA MET A 1 16.81 4.14 -10.78
C MET A 1 15.61 3.24 -10.55
N ARG A 2 15.32 2.30 -11.46
CA ARG A 2 14.15 1.41 -11.39
C ARG A 2 14.54 -0.04 -11.71
N GLY A 3 13.71 -0.99 -11.27
CA GLY A 3 13.88 -2.42 -11.56
C GLY A 3 15.09 -3.05 -10.86
N PRO A 4 15.61 -4.19 -11.38
CA PRO A 4 16.65 -4.98 -10.72
C PRO A 4 17.93 -4.22 -10.39
N ALA A 5 18.25 -3.16 -11.16
CA ALA A 5 19.41 -2.31 -10.93
C ALA A 5 19.38 -1.58 -9.58
N VAL A 6 18.21 -1.41 -8.95
CA VAL A 6 18.06 -0.80 -7.62
C VAL A 6 18.95 -1.47 -6.58
N GLN A 7 19.10 -2.79 -6.64
CA GLN A 7 19.91 -3.55 -5.68
C GLN A 7 21.41 -3.31 -5.83
N LEU A 8 21.86 -2.80 -7.00
CA LEU A 8 23.27 -2.51 -7.28
C LEU A 8 23.75 -1.17 -6.70
N LEU A 9 22.83 -0.34 -6.17
CA LEU A 9 23.17 0.98 -5.64
C LEU A 9 23.96 0.94 -4.32
N GLY A 10 24.05 -0.20 -3.65
CA GLY A 10 24.73 -0.33 -2.35
C GLY A 10 24.07 0.45 -1.19
N LEU A 11 22.92 1.08 -1.42
CA LEU A 11 22.17 1.81 -0.39
C LEU A 11 21.52 0.84 0.60
N PRO A 12 21.29 1.21 1.88
CA PRO A 12 20.44 0.43 2.76
C PRO A 12 18.98 0.56 2.30
N LEU A 13 18.40 -0.54 1.82
CA LEU A 13 17.05 -0.63 1.27
C LEU A 13 16.33 -1.86 1.87
N PRO A 14 15.00 -1.85 2.00
CA PRO A 14 14.25 -3.03 2.41
C PRO A 14 14.55 -4.24 1.50
N PRO A 15 14.49 -5.49 2.02
CA PRO A 15 14.14 -5.85 3.39
C PRO A 15 15.29 -5.65 4.41
N ARG A 16 16.46 -5.16 3.98
CA ARG A 16 17.57 -4.89 4.91
C ARG A 16 17.21 -3.74 5.86
N PRO A 17 17.71 -3.77 7.10
CA PRO A 17 17.54 -2.67 8.03
C PRO A 17 18.07 -1.35 7.45
N MET A 18 17.29 -0.29 7.65
CA MET A 18 17.68 1.08 7.29
C MET A 18 18.00 1.88 8.56
N PRO A 19 18.98 2.80 8.52
CA PRO A 19 19.22 3.73 9.62
C PRO A 19 17.94 4.47 10.05
N ALA A 20 17.78 4.69 11.36
CA ALA A 20 16.61 5.41 11.87
C ALA A 20 16.55 6.87 11.40
N ARG A 21 17.71 7.44 11.01
CA ARG A 21 17.87 8.80 10.52
C ARG A 21 18.99 8.88 9.48
N GLN A 22 18.85 9.82 8.55
CA GLN A 22 19.91 10.30 7.67
C GLN A 22 20.02 11.82 7.87
N GLY A 23 21.12 12.29 8.46
CA GLY A 23 21.22 13.68 8.92
C GLY A 23 20.10 14.06 9.89
N THR A 24 19.33 15.10 9.56
CA THR A 24 18.17 15.54 10.37
C THR A 24 16.85 14.86 9.99
N ARG A 25 16.87 13.93 9.02
CA ARG A 25 15.66 13.30 8.48
C ARG A 25 15.39 11.97 9.14
N PRO A 26 14.24 11.79 9.81
CA PRO A 26 13.82 10.47 10.29
C PRO A 26 13.48 9.58 9.10
N LEU A 27 13.75 8.28 9.25
CA LEU A 27 13.25 7.27 8.35
C LEU A 27 11.72 7.33 8.34
N LYS A 28 11.14 7.56 7.16
CA LYS A 28 9.72 7.36 6.92
C LYS A 28 9.57 6.04 6.17
N ARG A 29 8.59 5.24 6.56
CA ARG A 29 8.24 4.01 5.86
C ARG A 29 6.75 3.78 5.91
N TRP A 30 6.18 3.19 4.88
CA TRP A 30 4.79 2.78 4.89
C TRP A 30 4.56 1.58 4.00
N ARG A 31 3.44 0.92 4.27
CA ARG A 31 2.85 -0.12 3.45
C ARG A 31 1.38 0.18 3.31
N TYR A 32 0.90 0.08 2.09
CA TYR A 32 -0.47 0.37 1.69
C TYR A 32 -0.97 -0.78 0.82
N ALA A 33 -2.23 -1.15 1.02
CA ALA A 33 -2.97 -2.04 0.14
C ALA A 33 -4.28 -1.37 -0.26
N GLY A 34 -4.60 -1.39 -1.54
CA GLY A 34 -5.89 -0.98 -2.09
C GLY A 34 -6.51 -2.15 -2.83
N VAL A 35 -7.81 -2.39 -2.65
CA VAL A 35 -8.58 -3.44 -3.34
C VAL A 35 -9.74 -2.77 -4.06
N TYR A 36 -9.93 -3.13 -5.33
CA TYR A 36 -10.82 -2.43 -6.24
C TYR A 36 -11.84 -3.41 -6.82
N GLY A 37 -12.96 -3.59 -6.12
CA GLY A 37 -14.11 -4.37 -6.58
C GLY A 37 -15.28 -3.48 -7.03
N PRO A 38 -16.24 -4.03 -7.78
CA PRO A 38 -17.43 -3.30 -8.20
C PRO A 38 -18.42 -3.04 -7.05
N GLU A 39 -18.47 -3.92 -6.06
CA GLU A 39 -19.39 -3.81 -4.91
C GLU A 39 -18.81 -2.98 -3.76
N LEU A 40 -17.48 -2.88 -3.70
CA LEU A 40 -16.77 -2.03 -2.76
C LEU A 40 -15.33 -1.79 -3.24
N MET A 41 -14.81 -0.62 -2.92
CA MET A 41 -13.38 -0.35 -2.92
C MET A 41 -12.92 -0.16 -1.50
N LEU A 42 -11.74 -0.66 -1.17
CA LEU A 42 -11.15 -0.42 0.14
C LEU A 42 -9.68 -0.12 0.05
N CYS A 43 -9.17 0.54 1.09
CA CYS A 43 -7.75 0.61 1.32
C CYS A 43 -7.39 0.50 2.79
N VAL A 44 -6.17 0.06 3.04
CA VAL A 44 -5.59 -0.12 4.36
C VAL A 44 -4.14 0.31 4.31
N GLY A 45 -3.67 1.03 5.32
CA GLY A 45 -2.28 1.45 5.38
C GLY A 45 -1.71 1.58 6.78
N GLU A 46 -0.42 1.32 6.89
CA GLU A 46 0.41 1.64 8.05
C GLU A 46 1.61 2.47 7.58
N ALA A 47 1.81 3.63 8.21
CA ALA A 47 3.00 4.45 8.05
C ALA A 47 3.71 4.64 9.38
N ARG A 48 5.02 4.85 9.33
CA ARG A 48 5.86 5.26 10.45
C ARG A 48 6.75 6.41 10.03
N VAL A 49 6.73 7.47 10.82
CA VAL A 49 7.70 8.58 10.72
C VAL A 49 8.58 8.49 11.97
N GLY A 50 9.78 7.95 11.81
CA GLY A 50 10.61 7.55 12.95
C GLY A 50 9.85 6.60 13.89
N PRO A 51 9.69 6.93 15.18
CA PRO A 51 8.98 6.07 16.14
C PRO A 51 7.46 6.20 16.11
N LEU A 52 6.90 7.15 15.35
CA LEU A 52 5.46 7.47 15.37
C LEU A 52 4.70 6.67 14.30
N PRO A 53 3.87 5.68 14.68
CA PRO A 53 2.99 4.99 13.73
C PRO A 53 1.68 5.75 13.51
N GLN A 54 1.23 5.76 12.26
CA GLN A 54 -0.10 6.15 11.83
C GLN A 54 -0.70 5.02 11.00
N ARG A 55 -1.96 4.71 11.25
CA ARG A 55 -2.68 3.63 10.56
C ARG A 55 -4.02 4.13 10.08
N TRP A 56 -4.44 3.68 8.92
CA TRP A 56 -5.72 4.08 8.36
C TRP A 56 -6.36 2.97 7.56
N TRP A 57 -7.66 3.12 7.36
CA TRP A 57 -8.43 2.38 6.39
C TRP A 57 -9.54 3.26 5.85
N ALA A 58 -10.00 2.92 4.65
CA ALA A 58 -11.20 3.50 4.06
C ALA A 58 -11.94 2.43 3.25
N ILE A 59 -13.27 2.50 3.23
CA ILE A 59 -14.15 1.71 2.37
C ILE A 59 -15.11 2.67 1.68
N ALA A 60 -15.17 2.57 0.36
CA ALA A 60 -16.11 3.27 -0.49
C ALA A 60 -17.09 2.28 -1.11
N LEU A 61 -18.38 2.60 -1.05
CA LEU A 61 -19.45 1.82 -1.67
C LEU A 61 -20.00 2.53 -2.91
N PRO A 62 -20.65 1.78 -3.84
CA PRO A 62 -21.22 2.35 -5.06
C PRO A 62 -22.29 3.44 -4.84
N ASP A 63 -22.96 3.42 -3.69
CA ASP A 63 -23.97 4.41 -3.30
C ASP A 63 -23.37 5.77 -2.85
N GLY A 64 -22.04 5.92 -2.91
CA GLY A 64 -21.32 7.12 -2.47
C GLY A 64 -20.97 7.12 -0.98
N THR A 65 -21.33 6.07 -0.24
CA THR A 65 -20.93 5.93 1.17
C THR A 65 -19.41 5.79 1.28
N LEU A 66 -18.80 6.66 2.08
CA LEU A 66 -17.40 6.55 2.50
C LEU A 66 -17.35 6.32 4.02
N ARG A 67 -16.61 5.29 4.42
CA ARG A 67 -16.27 5.00 5.81
C ARG A 67 -14.76 4.98 5.93
N GLU A 68 -14.22 5.76 6.85
CA GLU A 68 -12.78 5.83 7.04
C GLU A 68 -12.41 6.08 8.49
N ARG A 69 -11.18 5.70 8.83
CA ARG A 69 -10.60 6.03 10.13
C ARG A 69 -9.10 6.13 10.01
N THR A 70 -8.54 7.17 10.59
CA THR A 70 -7.10 7.30 10.84
C THR A 70 -6.83 7.26 12.34
N THR A 71 -5.82 6.51 12.76
CA THR A 71 -5.43 6.35 14.16
C THR A 71 -3.93 6.52 14.33
N ILE A 72 -3.53 7.05 15.47
CA ILE A 72 -2.14 7.10 15.92
C ILE A 72 -1.95 5.97 16.94
N ARG A 73 -0.95 5.09 16.72
CA ARG A 73 -0.71 3.86 17.50
C ARG A 73 -1.73 2.73 17.28
N ARG A 74 -2.59 2.41 18.26
CA ARG A 74 -3.50 1.25 18.20
C ARG A 74 -4.69 1.59 17.31
N GLY A 75 -4.97 0.74 16.31
CA GLY A 75 -6.06 0.98 15.37
C GLY A 75 -6.68 -0.29 14.76
N GLY A 76 -6.26 -1.47 15.24
CA GLY A 76 -6.74 -2.75 14.69
C GLY A 76 -6.32 -3.03 13.25
N VAL A 77 -5.44 -2.22 12.66
CA VAL A 77 -4.97 -2.35 11.28
C VAL A 77 -3.65 -3.12 11.25
N THR A 78 -3.61 -4.15 10.42
CA THR A 78 -2.38 -4.88 10.04
C THR A 78 -2.29 -4.91 8.52
N VAL A 79 -1.17 -4.45 7.98
CA VAL A 79 -0.82 -4.65 6.56
C VAL A 79 0.53 -5.35 6.53
N ALA A 80 0.53 -6.59 6.08
CA ALA A 80 1.70 -7.46 6.06
C ALA A 80 1.85 -8.10 4.67
N PRO A 81 3.01 -8.72 4.37
CA PRO A 81 3.13 -9.55 3.18
C PRO A 81 2.00 -10.59 3.12
N GLY A 82 1.31 -10.62 1.99
CA GLY A 82 0.24 -11.54 1.65
C GLY A 82 -1.12 -11.24 2.29
N ARG A 83 -1.26 -10.20 3.12
CA ARG A 83 -2.53 -9.94 3.82
C ARG A 83 -2.76 -8.51 4.32
N ALA A 84 -4.03 -8.13 4.37
CA ALA A 84 -4.53 -6.93 5.03
C ALA A 84 -5.68 -7.28 5.97
N GLU A 85 -5.61 -6.80 7.21
CA GLU A 85 -6.60 -7.07 8.25
C GLU A 85 -6.98 -5.78 8.97
N VAL A 86 -8.26 -5.67 9.32
CA VAL A 86 -8.78 -4.62 10.19
C VAL A 86 -9.71 -5.24 11.23
N ALA A 87 -9.47 -4.94 12.51
CA ALA A 87 -10.34 -5.27 13.62
C ALA A 87 -10.74 -3.98 14.36
N ALA A 88 -11.83 -3.37 13.93
CA ALA A 88 -12.41 -2.16 14.52
C ALA A 88 -13.87 -2.41 14.94
N SER A 89 -14.44 -1.46 15.69
CA SER A 89 -15.80 -1.58 16.23
C SER A 89 -16.89 -1.77 15.16
N THR A 90 -16.71 -1.17 13.99
CA THR A 90 -17.69 -1.16 12.89
C THR A 90 -17.17 -1.83 11.62
N LEU A 91 -15.94 -2.35 11.66
CA LEU A 91 -15.28 -2.96 10.51
C LEU A 91 -14.46 -4.17 10.96
N ARG A 92 -14.75 -5.33 10.35
CA ARG A 92 -13.84 -6.47 10.30
C ARG A 92 -13.45 -6.72 8.86
N LEU A 93 -12.15 -6.84 8.62
CA LEU A 93 -11.58 -7.10 7.31
C LEU A 93 -10.56 -8.22 7.44
N SER A 94 -10.61 -9.19 6.54
CA SER A 94 -9.53 -10.16 6.33
C SER A 94 -9.40 -10.42 4.84
N VAL A 95 -8.32 -9.92 4.23
CA VAL A 95 -8.04 -10.07 2.81
C VAL A 95 -6.65 -10.66 2.61
N SER A 96 -6.57 -11.73 1.82
CA SER A 96 -5.33 -12.27 1.28
C SER A 96 -4.96 -11.54 -0.01
N LEU A 97 -3.67 -11.29 -0.19
CA LEU A 97 -3.08 -10.61 -1.35
C LEU A 97 -2.09 -11.56 -2.01
N GLU A 98 -2.31 -11.91 -3.28
CA GLU A 98 -1.39 -12.77 -4.04
C GLU A 98 -0.22 -11.94 -4.57
N GLU A 99 0.64 -11.50 -3.66
CA GLU A 99 1.76 -10.61 -3.96
C GLU A 99 2.82 -11.22 -4.87
N VAL A 100 3.39 -10.35 -5.70
CA VAL A 100 4.50 -10.64 -6.61
C VAL A 100 5.72 -9.82 -6.21
N GLU A 101 6.85 -9.99 -6.92
CA GLU A 101 8.09 -9.27 -6.62
C GLU A 101 7.91 -7.75 -6.63
N GLY A 102 7.10 -7.23 -7.56
CA GLY A 102 6.80 -5.81 -7.70
C GLY A 102 7.92 -5.03 -8.38
N GLU A 103 7.62 -3.81 -8.83
CA GLU A 103 8.60 -2.91 -9.41
C GLU A 103 9.20 -2.02 -8.33
N GLU A 104 10.53 -2.11 -8.16
CA GLU A 104 11.28 -1.24 -7.27
C GLU A 104 11.75 0.03 -7.98
N THR A 105 11.75 1.14 -7.25
CA THR A 105 12.33 2.41 -7.71
C THR A 105 13.04 3.10 -6.56
N VAL A 106 14.24 3.62 -6.84
CA VAL A 106 14.94 4.57 -5.98
C VAL A 106 15.00 5.91 -6.67
N SER A 107 14.49 6.94 -6.00
CA SER A 107 14.52 8.33 -6.46
C SER A 107 15.29 9.21 -5.47
N PRO A 108 15.96 10.26 -5.96
CA PRO A 108 16.53 11.27 -5.09
C PRO A 108 15.42 12.05 -4.36
N SER A 109 15.71 12.48 -3.13
CA SER A 109 14.90 13.44 -2.37
C SER A 109 15.84 14.41 -1.67
N ALA A 110 15.96 15.61 -2.25
CA ALA A 110 17.04 16.55 -1.96
C ALA A 110 18.42 15.84 -1.90
N ASP A 111 19.14 15.96 -0.78
CA ASP A 111 20.43 15.31 -0.47
C ASP A 111 20.30 13.86 0.04
N SER A 112 19.15 13.21 -0.16
CA SER A 112 18.93 11.81 0.25
C SER A 112 18.12 11.04 -0.79
N TRP A 113 17.50 9.91 -0.40
CA TRP A 113 16.79 9.03 -1.30
C TRP A 113 15.49 8.48 -0.70
N ILE A 114 14.63 8.04 -1.60
CA ILE A 114 13.39 7.33 -1.32
C ILE A 114 13.43 6.04 -2.15
N TRP A 115 13.02 4.95 -1.53
CA TRP A 115 12.72 3.69 -2.20
C TRP A 115 11.22 3.46 -2.20
N THR A 116 10.72 2.89 -3.30
CA THR A 116 9.36 2.40 -3.42
C THR A 116 9.34 1.03 -4.06
N ARG A 117 8.40 0.18 -3.67
CA ARG A 117 8.06 -1.06 -4.36
C ARG A 117 6.57 -1.10 -4.59
N LYS A 118 6.17 -1.34 -5.84
CA LYS A 118 4.76 -1.31 -6.22
C LYS A 118 4.37 -2.57 -6.96
N GLN A 119 3.20 -3.10 -6.60
CA GLN A 119 2.55 -4.23 -7.25
C GLN A 119 1.15 -3.78 -7.63
N ALA A 120 0.69 -4.15 -8.83
CA ALA A 120 -0.65 -3.80 -9.29
C ALA A 120 -1.26 -4.96 -10.07
N GLY A 121 -2.60 -5.04 -10.06
CA GLY A 121 -3.33 -6.13 -10.71
C GLY A 121 -3.12 -7.49 -10.03
N ILE A 122 -2.73 -7.50 -8.74
CA ILE A 122 -2.58 -8.75 -8.00
C ILE A 122 -3.95 -9.25 -7.52
N PRO A 123 -4.22 -10.56 -7.55
CA PRO A 123 -5.47 -11.09 -6.99
C PRO A 123 -5.60 -10.81 -5.49
N ALA A 124 -6.81 -10.45 -5.07
CA ALA A 124 -7.19 -10.30 -3.68
C ALA A 124 -8.47 -11.06 -3.39
N ARG A 125 -8.49 -11.78 -2.26
CA ARG A 125 -9.61 -12.60 -1.81
C ARG A 125 -9.86 -12.40 -0.33
N GLY A 126 -11.12 -12.46 0.11
CA GLY A 126 -11.41 -12.32 1.54
C GLY A 126 -12.81 -11.86 1.84
N VAL A 127 -12.98 -11.32 3.04
CA VAL A 127 -14.28 -10.89 3.57
C VAL A 127 -14.19 -9.54 4.25
N VAL A 128 -15.28 -8.79 4.14
CA VAL A 128 -15.51 -7.50 4.80
C VAL A 128 -16.83 -7.58 5.55
N GLU A 129 -16.80 -7.24 6.84
CA GLU A 129 -18.00 -6.93 7.61
C GLU A 129 -17.99 -5.44 7.95
N LEU A 130 -18.91 -4.66 7.39
CA LEU A 130 -19.00 -3.22 7.59
C LEU A 130 -20.41 -2.86 8.08
N ASP A 131 -20.52 -2.26 9.26
CA ASP A 131 -21.80 -1.84 9.85
C ASP A 131 -22.85 -3.00 9.84
N GLY A 132 -22.40 -4.24 10.07
CA GLY A 132 -23.23 -5.45 10.05
C GLY A 132 -23.54 -6.03 8.67
N ARG A 133 -23.08 -5.39 7.58
CA ARG A 133 -23.19 -5.91 6.21
C ARG A 133 -21.97 -6.77 5.87
N HIS A 134 -22.20 -7.90 5.22
CA HIS A 134 -21.14 -8.80 4.76
C HIS A 134 -20.87 -8.60 3.27
N PHE A 135 -19.60 -8.60 2.88
CA PHE A 135 -19.16 -8.59 1.49
C PHE A 135 -18.05 -9.62 1.29
N GLU A 136 -18.13 -10.37 0.19
CA GLU A 136 -17.05 -11.22 -0.28
C GLU A 136 -16.15 -10.42 -1.23
N ILE A 137 -14.85 -10.68 -1.17
CA ILE A 137 -13.85 -10.05 -2.02
C ILE A 137 -13.33 -11.10 -2.99
N GLU A 138 -13.50 -10.81 -4.27
CA GLU A 138 -12.73 -11.38 -5.37
C GLU A 138 -12.45 -10.23 -6.36
N ALA A 139 -11.26 -9.63 -6.24
CA ALA A 139 -10.94 -8.40 -6.95
C ALA A 139 -9.43 -8.28 -7.21
N GLU A 140 -9.07 -7.24 -7.97
CA GLU A 140 -7.66 -6.84 -8.10
C GLU A 140 -7.26 -5.89 -6.97
N ALA A 141 -5.99 -5.97 -6.61
CA ALA A 141 -5.37 -5.11 -5.62
C ALA A 141 -4.06 -4.47 -6.10
N VAL A 142 -3.68 -3.45 -5.34
CA VAL A 142 -2.40 -2.75 -5.46
C VAL A 142 -1.74 -2.78 -4.09
N VAL A 143 -0.44 -3.09 -4.07
CA VAL A 143 0.41 -2.93 -2.88
C VAL A 143 1.45 -1.87 -3.17
N ASP A 144 1.54 -0.88 -2.29
CA ASP A 144 2.53 0.19 -2.37
C ASP A 144 3.32 0.25 -1.07
N GLU A 145 4.63 0.09 -1.21
CA GLU A 145 5.59 0.24 -0.13
C GLU A 145 6.53 1.38 -0.42
N SER A 146 6.89 2.10 0.63
CA SER A 146 7.98 3.05 0.54
C SER A 146 8.77 3.10 1.82
N ALA A 147 10.05 3.42 1.68
CA ALA A 147 10.95 3.70 2.78
C ALA A 147 12.00 4.71 2.32
N GLY A 148 12.33 5.68 3.15
CA GLY A 148 13.35 6.65 2.81
C GLY A 148 13.40 7.86 3.71
N TYR A 149 14.21 8.82 3.30
CA TYR A 149 14.49 10.06 4.03
C TYR A 149 13.96 11.25 3.26
N HIS A 150 12.63 11.28 3.16
CA HIS A 150 11.88 12.30 2.44
C HIS A 150 12.15 13.68 3.02
N GLU A 151 12.07 14.68 2.15
CA GLU A 151 11.96 16.08 2.53
C GLU A 151 10.85 16.33 3.57
N ARG A 152 10.99 17.42 4.34
CA ARG A 152 10.01 17.79 5.37
C ARG A 152 8.65 18.14 4.77
N ARG A 153 8.66 18.80 3.61
CA ARG A 153 7.47 19.13 2.83
C ARG A 153 7.55 18.36 1.54
N THR A 154 6.50 17.62 1.24
CA THR A 154 6.38 16.88 -0.01
C THR A 154 4.96 17.06 -0.51
N SER A 155 4.79 17.47 -1.76
CA SER A 155 3.51 17.44 -2.47
C SER A 155 3.46 16.17 -3.31
N TRP A 156 2.34 15.46 -3.23
CA TRP A 156 2.13 14.25 -4.00
C TRP A 156 0.77 14.33 -4.68
N ARG A 157 0.71 13.81 -5.90
CA ARG A 157 -0.53 13.37 -6.53
C ARG A 157 -0.38 11.87 -6.72
N TRP A 158 -1.32 11.11 -6.20
CA TRP A 158 -1.30 9.66 -6.27
C TRP A 158 -2.65 9.18 -6.76
N SER A 159 -2.63 8.22 -7.65
CA SER A 159 -3.79 7.48 -8.10
C SER A 159 -3.40 6.02 -8.26
N ALA A 160 -4.32 5.15 -7.90
CA ALA A 160 -4.31 3.76 -8.28
C ALA A 160 -5.76 3.37 -8.55
N GLY A 161 -5.95 2.43 -9.46
CA GLY A 161 -7.26 1.97 -9.87
C GLY A 161 -7.15 0.62 -10.55
N PRO A 162 -8.30 -0.05 -10.74
CA PRO A 162 -8.34 -1.33 -11.42
C PRO A 162 -7.87 -1.18 -12.86
N ARG A 163 -7.31 -2.25 -13.42
CA ARG A 163 -7.12 -2.31 -14.86
C ARG A 163 -8.50 -2.45 -15.51
N LEU A 164 -8.85 -1.55 -16.42
CA LEU A 164 -10.02 -1.77 -17.28
C LEU A 164 -9.68 -2.95 -18.20
N LEU A 165 -10.28 -4.12 -17.96
CA LEU A 165 -10.32 -5.19 -18.95
C LEU A 165 -11.32 -4.78 -20.03
N GLY A 166 -10.81 -4.14 -21.10
CA GLY A 166 -11.51 -4.13 -22.38
C GLY A 166 -11.68 -5.55 -22.89
N ALA A 167 -12.71 -5.77 -23.73
CA ALA A 167 -13.04 -7.04 -24.35
C ALA A 167 -11.80 -7.87 -24.71
N GLY A 168 -11.83 -9.15 -24.34
CA GLY A 168 -10.69 -10.02 -24.24
C GLY A 168 -9.71 -9.92 -25.41
N ASP A 169 -8.54 -9.37 -25.12
CA ASP A 169 -7.29 -9.80 -25.72
C ASP A 169 -6.23 -9.83 -24.61
N ARG A 170 -5.80 -11.05 -24.28
CA ARG A 170 -4.59 -11.27 -23.50
C ARG A 170 -3.41 -10.82 -24.35
N VAL A 171 -2.99 -9.57 -24.19
CA VAL A 171 -1.69 -9.14 -24.70
C VAL A 171 -0.64 -9.66 -23.71
N GLY A 172 -0.04 -10.80 -24.08
CA GLY A 172 1.24 -11.23 -23.56
C GLY A 172 2.36 -10.34 -24.11
N GLU A 173 3.19 -9.88 -23.18
CA GLU A 173 4.65 -9.79 -23.31
C GLU A 173 5.33 -8.76 -24.26
N LEU A 174 6.53 -8.35 -23.80
CA LEU A 174 7.71 -7.80 -24.50
C LEU A 174 7.81 -6.30 -24.82
N LYS A 175 8.59 -5.55 -24.01
CA LYS A 175 10.04 -5.30 -24.20
C LYS A 175 10.63 -4.40 -23.11
#